data_AF-A0A9W5F109-F1
#
_entry.id   AF-A0A9W5F109-F1
#
_cell.length_a   1.000
_cell.length_b   1.000
_cell.length_c   1.000
_cell.angle_alpha   90.00
_cell.angle_beta   90.00
_cell.angle_gamma   90.00
#
_symmetry.space_group_name_H-M   'P 1'
#
loop_
_entity.id
_entity.type
_entity.pdbx_description
1 polymer ?
#
loop_
_entity_poly.entity_id
_entity_poly.type
_entity_poly.pdbx_seq_one_letter_code
_entity_poly.pdbx_strand_id
1 'polypeptide(L)'
;MTAPRRRFGLPPLTIHVESMDIEELVNESLHRQRDMAEILDLYDFGCDETISRIGWHMSQRTGSDFRIGRRILQLMSKDSYLMPPPEFRLSRQTEPTEEDMFRAPIVTPYRVELWQSGSTPAEWRVHGSVYHRDWEPRIWSRLLFLNRQWGMALTDDGWVRLGRRI
;
A
#
# COMPACT_ATOMS: atom_id res chain seq x y z
N MET A 1 -35.94 26.18 -24.67
CA MET A 1 -35.12 25.01 -24.28
C MET A 1 -34.16 25.44 -23.19
N THR A 2 -34.47 25.10 -21.94
CA THR A 2 -33.74 25.57 -20.76
C THR A 2 -32.71 24.52 -20.39
N ALA A 3 -31.42 24.87 -20.39
CA ALA A 3 -30.34 23.94 -20.07
C ALA A 3 -30.50 23.38 -18.64
N PRO A 4 -30.25 22.09 -18.40
CA PRO A 4 -30.35 21.52 -17.06
C PRO A 4 -29.24 22.11 -16.18
N ARG A 5 -29.65 22.83 -15.12
CA ARG A 5 -28.76 23.29 -14.05
C ARG A 5 -28.06 22.07 -13.45
N ARG A 6 -26.75 21.92 -13.69
CA ARG A 6 -25.88 21.02 -12.92
C ARG A 6 -26.07 21.39 -11.45
N ARG A 7 -26.67 20.49 -10.66
CA ARG A 7 -26.56 20.57 -9.19
C ARG A 7 -25.06 20.55 -8.90
N PHE A 8 -24.53 21.66 -8.38
CA PHE A 8 -23.26 21.65 -7.65
C PHE A 8 -23.50 20.74 -6.46
N GLY A 9 -23.25 19.45 -6.65
CA GLY A 9 -23.28 18.46 -5.60
C GLY A 9 -22.34 18.92 -4.50
N LEU A 10 -22.79 18.77 -3.26
CA LEU A 10 -21.96 18.91 -2.08
C LEU A 10 -20.57 18.29 -2.37
N PRO A 11 -19.46 18.92 -1.97
CA PRO A 11 -18.16 18.27 -2.06
C PRO A 11 -18.30 16.88 -1.45
N PRO A 12 -17.71 15.83 -2.07
CA PRO A 12 -17.80 14.49 -1.52
C PRO A 12 -17.44 14.55 -0.03
N LEU A 13 -18.32 14.00 0.82
CA LEU A 13 -18.09 13.91 2.27
C LEU A 13 -16.66 13.48 2.47
N THR A 14 -15.84 14.40 2.98
CA THR A 14 -14.42 14.17 3.12
C THR A 14 -14.27 13.26 4.34
N ILE A 15 -14.21 11.96 4.09
CA ILE A 15 -14.04 10.99 5.17
C ILE A 15 -12.62 11.13 5.69
N HIS A 16 -12.51 11.47 6.96
CA HIS A 16 -11.25 11.57 7.67
C HIS A 16 -10.78 10.18 8.10
N VAL A 17 -10.45 9.32 7.12
CA VAL A 17 -10.03 7.93 7.34
C VAL A 17 -8.91 7.81 8.39
N GLU A 18 -8.00 8.78 8.43
CA GLU A 18 -6.85 8.75 9.34
C GLU A 18 -7.23 8.91 10.83
N SER A 19 -8.37 9.53 11.13
CA SER A 19 -8.86 9.71 12.50
C SER A 19 -9.73 8.58 12.99
N MET A 20 -10.10 7.63 12.12
CA MET A 20 -10.96 6.51 12.48
C MET A 20 -10.18 5.40 13.15
N ASP A 21 -10.80 4.77 14.14
CA ASP A 21 -10.30 3.52 14.72
C ASP A 21 -10.67 2.30 13.86
N ILE A 22 -10.24 1.11 14.30
CA ILE A 22 -10.42 -0.11 13.52
C ILE A 22 -11.90 -0.54 13.41
N GLU A 23 -12.69 -0.31 14.46
CA GLU A 23 -14.10 -0.67 14.49
C GLU A 23 -14.91 0.24 13.57
N GLU A 24 -14.64 1.55 13.62
CA GLU A 24 -15.21 2.54 12.71
C GLU A 24 -14.89 2.22 11.24
N LEU A 25 -13.65 1.84 10.94
CA LEU A 25 -13.23 1.49 9.58
C LEU A 25 -13.88 0.20 9.08
N VAL A 26 -14.03 -0.82 9.93
CA VAL A 26 -14.72 -2.07 9.57
C VAL A 26 -16.19 -1.79 9.30
N ASN A 27 -16.87 -1.03 10.15
CA ASN A 27 -18.27 -0.65 9.97
C ASN A 27 -18.47 0.16 8.67
N GLU A 28 -17.60 1.15 8.41
CA GLU A 28 -17.63 1.93 7.18
C GLU A 28 -17.39 1.05 5.94
N SER A 29 -16.50 0.05 6.03
CA SER A 29 -16.25 -0.91 4.95
C SER A 29 -17.51 -1.72 4.60
N LEU A 30 -18.19 -2.26 5.61
CA LEU A 30 -19.43 -3.03 5.46
C LEU A 30 -20.59 -2.17 4.94
N HIS A 31 -20.69 -0.92 5.37
CA HIS A 31 -21.73 0.00 4.91
C HIS A 31 -21.60 0.30 3.40
N ARG A 32 -20.36 0.50 2.94
CA ARG A 32 -20.04 0.81 1.54
C ARG A 32 -20.17 -0.39 0.62
N GLN A 33 -19.92 -1.59 1.12
CA GLN A 33 -19.95 -2.84 0.35
C GLN A 33 -20.79 -3.88 1.09
N ARG A 34 -22.10 -3.78 0.85
CA ARG A 34 -23.10 -4.59 1.55
C ARG A 34 -22.98 -6.09 1.28
N ASP A 35 -22.36 -6.46 0.16
CA ASP A 35 -22.10 -7.82 -0.28
C ASP A 35 -20.76 -8.39 0.23
N MET A 36 -19.93 -7.58 0.88
CA MET A 36 -18.57 -7.99 1.29
C MET A 36 -18.58 -9.20 2.23
N ALA A 37 -19.50 -9.24 3.19
CA ALA A 37 -19.57 -10.33 4.17
C ALA A 37 -19.83 -11.68 3.49
N GLU A 38 -20.69 -11.69 2.47
CA GLU A 38 -20.98 -12.90 1.68
C GLU A 38 -19.80 -13.25 0.77
N ILE A 39 -19.21 -12.27 0.07
CA ILE A 39 -18.07 -12.48 -0.82
C ILE A 39 -16.86 -13.07 -0.09
N LEU A 40 -16.62 -12.60 1.14
CA LEU A 40 -15.46 -12.98 1.94
C LEU A 40 -15.76 -14.12 2.93
N ASP A 41 -16.99 -14.64 2.93
CA ASP A 41 -17.45 -15.72 3.81
C ASP A 41 -17.16 -15.40 5.30
N LEU A 42 -17.56 -14.20 5.74
CA LEU A 42 -17.22 -13.65 7.05
C LEU A 42 -18.30 -13.98 8.09
N TYR A 43 -17.88 -14.61 9.18
CA TYR A 43 -18.77 -15.00 10.28
C TYR A 43 -18.41 -14.36 11.63
N ASP A 44 -17.17 -13.89 11.79
CA ASP A 44 -16.67 -13.27 13.03
C ASP A 44 -15.89 -12.00 12.70
N PHE A 45 -16.48 -10.84 12.97
CA PHE A 45 -15.89 -9.53 12.70
C PHE A 45 -14.97 -9.03 13.82
N GLY A 46 -14.81 -9.79 14.91
CA GLY A 46 -13.96 -9.44 16.04
C GLY A 46 -12.54 -10.02 15.97
N CYS A 47 -12.26 -10.91 15.00
CA CYS A 47 -10.96 -11.55 14.89
C CYS A 47 -10.03 -10.88 13.87
N ASP A 48 -8.73 -10.85 14.19
CA ASP A 48 -7.67 -10.25 13.38
C ASP A 48 -7.66 -10.75 11.92
N GLU A 49 -8.00 -12.03 11.71
CA GLU A 49 -8.05 -12.63 10.38
C GLU A 49 -9.14 -11.99 9.51
N THR A 50 -10.36 -11.86 10.03
CA THR A 50 -11.47 -11.21 9.32
C THR A 50 -11.15 -9.75 9.03
N ILE A 51 -10.64 -9.02 10.01
CA ILE A 51 -10.27 -7.62 9.85
C ILE A 51 -9.19 -7.46 8.77
N SER A 52 -8.20 -8.35 8.75
CA SER A 52 -7.17 -8.41 7.71
C SER A 52 -7.76 -8.68 6.32
N ARG A 53 -8.68 -9.66 6.19
CA ARG A 53 -9.38 -9.96 4.92
C ARG A 53 -10.17 -8.76 4.40
N ILE A 54 -10.90 -8.06 5.28
CA ILE A 54 -11.61 -6.82 4.94
C ILE A 54 -10.61 -5.77 4.45
N GLY A 55 -9.52 -5.55 5.19
CA GLY A 55 -8.47 -4.60 4.84
C GLY A 55 -7.90 -4.86 3.44
N TRP A 56 -7.55 -6.13 3.14
CA TRP A 56 -7.03 -6.51 1.83
C TRP A 56 -8.06 -6.35 0.72
N HIS A 57 -9.31 -6.79 0.92
CA HIS A 57 -10.38 -6.64 -0.07
C HIS A 57 -10.63 -5.17 -0.42
N MET A 58 -10.69 -4.30 0.59
CA MET A 58 -10.83 -2.87 0.41
C MET A 58 -9.62 -2.24 -0.31
N SER A 59 -8.40 -2.71 0.00
CA SER A 59 -7.16 -2.20 -0.59
C SER A 59 -6.99 -2.51 -2.09
N GLN A 60 -7.77 -3.44 -2.64
CA GLN A 60 -7.77 -3.75 -4.08
C GLN A 60 -8.58 -2.75 -4.90
N ARG A 61 -9.34 -1.87 -4.24
CA ARG A 61 -10.18 -0.87 -4.89
C ARG A 61 -9.45 0.46 -5.01
N THR A 62 -10.16 1.49 -5.43
CA THR A 62 -9.61 2.83 -5.68
C THR A 62 -10.27 3.89 -4.79
N GLY A 63 -9.58 5.01 -4.54
CA GLY A 63 -10.17 6.15 -3.84
C GLY A 63 -10.36 5.90 -2.34
N SER A 64 -11.53 6.25 -1.80
CA SER A 64 -11.77 6.15 -0.35
C SER A 64 -11.76 4.70 0.15
N ASP A 65 -12.23 3.73 -0.65
CA ASP A 65 -12.22 2.31 -0.28
C ASP A 65 -10.77 1.82 -0.09
N PHE A 66 -9.88 2.20 -1.00
CA PHE A 66 -8.44 1.95 -0.88
C PHE A 66 -7.88 2.52 0.42
N ARG A 67 -8.19 3.79 0.71
CA ARG A 67 -7.69 4.48 1.92
C ARG A 67 -8.15 3.76 3.19
N ILE A 68 -9.41 3.35 3.25
CA ILE A 68 -9.97 2.59 4.37
C ILE A 68 -9.22 1.25 4.52
N GLY A 69 -9.11 0.47 3.46
CA GLY A 69 -8.42 -0.82 3.49
C GLY A 69 -6.95 -0.69 3.92
N ARG A 70 -6.22 0.26 3.34
CA ARG A 70 -4.84 0.58 3.71
C ARG A 70 -4.73 0.97 5.19
N ARG A 71 -5.67 1.76 5.71
CA ARG A 71 -5.66 2.20 7.12
C ARG A 71 -5.92 1.04 8.08
N ILE A 72 -6.89 0.17 7.78
CA ILE A 72 -7.14 -1.06 8.55
C ILE A 72 -5.84 -1.88 8.64
N LEU A 73 -5.21 -2.16 7.49
CA LEU A 73 -3.99 -2.95 7.44
C LEU A 73 -2.81 -2.28 8.18
N GLN A 74 -2.73 -0.95 8.19
CA GLN A 74 -1.74 -0.20 8.97
C GLN A 74 -1.98 -0.34 10.48
N LEU A 75 -3.23 -0.19 10.95
CA LEU A 75 -3.57 -0.33 12.37
C LEU A 75 -3.37 -1.77 12.88
N MET A 76 -3.57 -2.77 12.01
CA MET A 76 -3.27 -4.18 12.28
C MET A 76 -1.77 -4.50 12.32
N SER A 77 -0.91 -3.62 11.81
CA SER A 77 0.53 -3.86 11.74
C SER A 77 1.19 -3.54 13.09
N LYS A 78 2.02 -4.44 13.62
CA LYS A 78 2.66 -4.33 14.96
C LYS A 78 3.35 -2.99 15.22
N ASP A 79 3.97 -2.41 14.19
CA ASP A 79 4.71 -1.15 14.29
C ASP A 79 4.03 -0.01 13.54
N SER A 80 2.73 -0.13 13.21
CA SER A 80 2.00 0.75 12.28
C SER A 80 2.58 0.82 10.85
N TYR A 81 3.54 -0.04 10.54
CA TYR A 81 4.18 -0.14 9.25
C TYR A 81 3.61 -1.30 8.43
N LEU A 82 2.66 -0.96 7.56
CA LEU A 82 2.14 -1.90 6.57
C LEU A 82 3.27 -2.34 5.62
N MET A 83 3.50 -3.65 5.54
CA MET A 83 4.53 -4.26 4.71
C MET A 83 3.93 -5.19 3.65
N PRO A 84 4.59 -5.35 2.49
CA PRO A 84 4.21 -6.39 1.54
C PRO A 84 4.18 -7.75 2.22
N PRO A 85 3.24 -8.65 1.87
CA PRO A 85 3.20 -9.98 2.43
C PRO A 85 4.53 -10.73 2.19
N PRO A 86 4.93 -11.70 3.03
CA PRO A 86 6.18 -12.44 2.87
C PRO A 86 6.37 -13.08 1.48
N GLU A 87 5.27 -13.51 0.87
CA GLU A 87 5.20 -14.10 -0.47
C GLU A 87 5.17 -13.08 -1.62
N PHE A 88 5.27 -11.77 -1.32
CA PHE A 88 5.23 -10.72 -2.32
C PHE A 88 6.37 -10.87 -3.35
N ARG A 89 5.98 -11.22 -4.58
CA ARG A 89 6.91 -11.44 -5.69
C ARG A 89 6.23 -11.14 -7.02
N LEU A 90 6.65 -10.05 -7.67
CA LEU A 90 6.22 -9.70 -9.02
C LEU A 90 7.30 -9.98 -10.07
N SER A 91 8.55 -10.22 -9.64
CA SER A 91 9.66 -10.60 -10.51
C SER A 91 10.06 -12.06 -10.34
N ARG A 92 10.49 -12.70 -11.44
CA ARG A 92 11.15 -14.01 -11.38
C ARG A 92 12.55 -13.89 -10.79
N GLN A 93 13.23 -12.76 -10.97
CA GLN A 93 14.50 -12.47 -10.31
C GLN A 93 14.23 -12.10 -8.85
N THR A 94 14.73 -12.92 -7.93
CA THR A 94 14.53 -12.74 -6.47
C THR A 94 15.84 -12.63 -5.71
N GLU A 95 16.96 -12.94 -6.35
CA GLU A 95 18.27 -12.85 -5.73
C GLU A 95 19.11 -11.86 -6.55
N PRO A 96 19.67 -10.82 -5.91
CA PRO A 96 20.67 -9.99 -6.56
C PRO A 96 21.92 -10.82 -6.80
N THR A 97 22.57 -10.58 -7.94
CA THR A 97 23.93 -11.06 -8.17
C THR A 97 24.94 -10.29 -7.29
N GLU A 98 26.16 -10.79 -7.15
CA GLU A 98 27.23 -10.06 -6.45
C GLU A 98 27.47 -8.66 -7.07
N GLU A 99 27.39 -8.57 -8.39
CA GLU A 99 27.51 -7.31 -9.11
C GLU A 99 26.33 -6.37 -8.83
N ASP A 100 25.11 -6.88 -8.77
CA ASP A 100 23.92 -6.10 -8.36
C ASP A 100 24.10 -5.55 -6.94
N MET A 101 24.56 -6.39 -6.00
CA MET A 101 24.79 -5.98 -4.61
C MET A 101 25.86 -4.88 -4.51
N PHE A 102 26.93 -4.99 -5.29
CA PHE A 102 28.02 -4.02 -5.32
C PHE A 102 27.58 -2.67 -5.91
N ARG A 103 26.81 -2.69 -7.01
CA ARG A 103 26.37 -1.49 -7.73
C ARG A 103 25.11 -0.85 -7.16
N ALA A 104 24.34 -1.57 -6.35
CA ALA A 104 23.06 -1.08 -5.84
C ALA A 104 23.22 0.23 -5.03
N PRO A 105 22.46 1.28 -5.37
CA PRO A 105 22.40 2.50 -4.57
C PRO A 105 21.89 2.21 -3.16
N ILE A 106 22.28 3.05 -2.20
CA ILE A 106 21.71 2.99 -0.84
C ILE A 106 20.54 3.97 -0.77
N VAL A 107 19.36 3.47 -0.45
CA VAL A 107 18.17 4.26 -0.17
C VAL A 107 18.06 4.43 1.34
N THR A 108 18.33 5.63 1.84
CA THR A 108 18.18 5.96 3.25
C THR A 108 17.83 7.45 3.43
N PRO A 109 16.98 7.83 4.39
CA PRO A 109 15.99 6.92 4.94
C PRO A 109 15.02 6.42 3.85
N TYR A 110 14.50 5.21 4.02
CA TYR A 110 13.53 4.59 3.12
C TYR A 110 12.18 4.34 3.79
N ARG A 111 11.13 4.21 2.99
CA ARG A 111 9.87 3.59 3.42
C ARG A 111 9.23 2.84 2.25
N VAL A 112 8.52 1.79 2.62
CA VAL A 112 7.71 0.97 1.73
C VAL A 112 6.26 1.35 2.00
N GLU A 113 5.50 1.59 0.94
CA GLU A 113 4.08 1.88 1.07
C GLU A 113 3.25 1.19 0.00
N LEU A 114 2.06 0.76 0.41
CA LEU A 114 0.99 0.45 -0.52
C LEU A 114 0.41 1.78 -0.99
N TRP A 115 0.46 2.02 -2.30
CA TRP A 115 0.07 3.27 -2.93
C TRP A 115 -0.93 3.03 -4.06
N GLN A 116 -1.79 4.02 -4.31
CA GLN A 116 -2.81 3.98 -5.35
C GLN A 116 -2.98 5.38 -5.96
N SER A 117 -2.95 5.47 -7.29
CA SER A 117 -3.41 6.65 -8.03
C SER A 117 -4.77 6.35 -8.64
N GLY A 118 -5.70 7.31 -8.54
CA GLY A 118 -7.15 7.14 -8.72
C GLY A 118 -7.65 6.16 -9.79
N SER A 119 -6.96 5.98 -10.90
CA SER A 119 -7.35 5.08 -12.01
C SER A 119 -6.59 3.75 -12.08
N THR A 120 -5.56 3.53 -11.26
CA THR A 120 -4.74 2.31 -11.27
C THR A 120 -4.99 1.47 -10.02
N PRO A 121 -4.85 0.13 -10.13
CA PRO A 121 -4.80 -0.73 -8.96
C PRO A 121 -3.70 -0.30 -7.99
N ALA A 122 -3.86 -0.68 -6.72
CA ALA A 122 -2.84 -0.46 -5.72
C ALA A 122 -1.55 -1.22 -6.05
N GLU A 123 -0.42 -0.62 -5.73
CA GLU A 123 0.89 -1.24 -5.89
C GLU A 123 1.81 -0.87 -4.75
N TRP A 124 2.79 -1.73 -4.49
CA TRP A 124 3.83 -1.44 -3.53
C TRP A 124 4.89 -0.55 -4.17
N ARG A 125 5.30 0.48 -3.43
CA ARG A 125 6.39 1.37 -3.83
C ARG A 125 7.45 1.46 -2.75
N VAL A 126 8.70 1.63 -3.20
CA VAL A 126 9.82 2.05 -2.35
C VAL A 126 10.04 3.53 -2.60
N HIS A 127 10.17 4.28 -1.52
CA HIS A 127 10.54 5.68 -1.58
C HIS A 127 11.66 6.00 -0.61
N GLY A 128 12.48 7.00 -0.92
CA GLY A 128 13.53 7.46 -0.01
C GLY A 128 14.55 8.37 -0.68
N SER A 129 15.55 8.79 0.09
CA SER A 129 16.70 9.51 -0.46
C SER A 129 17.75 8.51 -0.93
N VAL A 130 18.34 8.76 -2.09
CA VAL A 130 19.29 7.86 -2.75
C VAL A 130 20.70 8.42 -2.59
N TYR A 131 21.63 7.57 -2.14
CA TYR A 131 23.05 7.86 -2.07
C TYR A 131 23.79 7.04 -3.11
N HIS A 132 23.89 7.57 -4.32
CA HIS A 132 24.67 7.02 -5.42
C HIS A 132 24.95 8.11 -6.45
N ARG A 133 26.16 8.12 -7.04
CA ARG A 133 26.60 9.20 -7.94
C ARG A 133 25.83 9.25 -9.27
N ASP A 134 25.42 8.09 -9.76
CA ASP A 134 24.80 7.91 -11.08
C ASP A 134 23.26 7.84 -11.02
N TRP A 135 22.65 8.13 -9.88
CA TRP A 135 21.19 8.03 -9.67
C TRP A 135 20.60 9.37 -9.27
N GLU A 136 19.31 9.57 -9.53
CA GLU A 136 18.56 10.69 -8.97
C GLU A 136 18.61 10.63 -7.43
N PRO A 137 18.65 11.78 -6.73
CA PRO A 137 18.81 11.84 -5.28
C PRO A 137 17.58 11.32 -4.49
N ARG A 138 16.51 10.96 -5.19
CA ARG A 138 15.29 10.40 -4.62
C ARG A 138 14.78 9.27 -5.50
N ILE A 139 14.16 8.29 -4.87
CA ILE A 139 13.50 7.17 -5.55
C ILE A 139 12.01 7.19 -5.22
N TRP A 140 11.19 6.84 -6.20
CA TRP A 140 9.75 6.65 -6.06
C TRP A 140 9.30 5.58 -7.06
N SER A 141 9.60 4.33 -6.73
CA SER A 141 9.67 3.26 -7.73
C SER A 141 8.84 2.07 -7.29
N ARG A 142 8.30 1.35 -8.27
CA ARG A 142 7.46 0.18 -8.00
C ARG A 142 8.32 -0.91 -7.41
N LEU A 143 7.87 -1.49 -6.30
CA LEU A 143 8.51 -2.63 -5.67
C LEU A 143 8.11 -3.90 -6.42
N LEU A 144 9.11 -4.64 -6.92
CA LEU A 144 8.91 -5.91 -7.62
C LEU A 144 9.22 -7.11 -6.74
N PHE A 145 10.17 -6.97 -5.81
CA PHE A 145 10.52 -7.98 -4.82
C PHE A 145 11.19 -7.34 -3.62
N LEU A 146 10.90 -7.83 -2.41
CA LEU A 146 11.50 -7.35 -1.17
C LEU A 146 12.31 -8.46 -0.50
N ASN A 147 13.64 -8.36 -0.60
CA ASN A 147 14.55 -9.23 0.12
C ASN A 147 14.80 -8.68 1.54
N ARG A 148 13.97 -9.10 2.50
CA ARG A 148 14.10 -8.65 3.91
C ARG A 148 15.39 -9.13 4.55
N GLN A 149 15.90 -10.30 4.17
CA GLN A 149 17.12 -10.89 4.75
C GLN A 149 18.37 -10.09 4.41
N TRP A 150 18.47 -9.61 3.17
CA TRP A 150 19.64 -8.84 2.71
C TRP A 150 19.43 -7.33 2.78
N GLY A 151 18.26 -6.87 3.24
CA GLY A 151 17.92 -5.46 3.25
C GLY A 151 17.95 -4.86 1.85
N MET A 152 17.42 -5.58 0.85
CA MET A 152 17.41 -5.14 -0.54
C MET A 152 16.02 -5.19 -1.13
N ALA A 153 15.77 -4.33 -2.11
CA ALA A 153 14.55 -4.33 -2.90
C ALA A 153 14.90 -4.34 -4.38
N LEU A 154 14.19 -5.17 -5.14
CA LEU A 154 14.15 -5.05 -6.59
C LEU A 154 13.02 -4.10 -6.95
N THR A 155 13.35 -3.06 -7.69
CA THR A 155 12.40 -2.08 -8.22
C THR A 155 12.37 -2.14 -9.75
N ASP A 156 11.46 -1.40 -10.37
CA ASP A 156 11.46 -1.16 -11.82
C ASP A 156 12.70 -0.39 -12.32
N ASP A 157 13.41 0.32 -11.44
CA ASP A 157 14.70 0.98 -11.73
C ASP A 157 15.91 0.09 -11.42
N GLY A 158 15.70 -1.12 -10.89
CA GLY A 158 16.75 -2.07 -10.53
C GLY A 158 16.86 -2.34 -9.02
N TRP A 159 17.96 -3.00 -8.63
CA TRP A 159 18.23 -3.36 -7.25
C TRP A 159 18.68 -2.17 -6.41
N VAL A 160 18.12 -2.03 -5.21
CA VAL A 160 18.49 -1.01 -4.24
C VAL A 160 18.76 -1.63 -2.86
N ARG A 161 19.71 -1.05 -2.12
CA ARG A 161 19.96 -1.39 -0.71
C ARG A 161 19.13 -0.48 0.18
N LEU A 162 18.43 -1.06 1.15
CA LEU A 162 17.56 -0.38 2.09
C LEU A 162 18.36 -0.07 3.36
N GLY A 163 18.59 1.22 3.63
CA GLY A 163 19.30 1.67 4.83
C GLY A 163 18.38 1.82 6.04
N ARG A 164 18.35 3.01 6.65
CA ARG A 164 17.47 3.28 7.78
C ARG A 164 16.03 3.46 7.31
N ARG A 165 15.07 2.83 8.00
CA ARG A 165 13.64 3.06 7.74
C ARG A 165 13.16 4.35 8.43
N ILE A 166 12.24 5.09 7.78
CA ILE A 166 11.38 6.12 8.40
C ILE A 166 10.14 5.47 8.98
#